data_AF-A0A7C0VJ96-F1
#
_entry.id   AF-A0A7C0VJ96-F1
#
_cell.length_a   1.000
_cell.length_b   1.000
_cell.length_c   1.000
_cell.angle_alpha   90.00
_cell.angle_beta   90.00
_cell.angle_gamma   90.00
#
_symmetry.space_group_name_H-M   'P 1'
#
loop_
_entity.id
_entity.type
_entity.pdbx_description
1 polymer ?
#
loop_
_entity_poly.entity_id
_entity_poly.type
_entity_poly.pdbx_seq_one_letter_code
_entity_poly.pdbx_strand_id
1 'polypeptide(L)'
;MNPKKKWPSLLLICSLLFATVSFGQAAAYNYPIVDPIEATIKSTPLQDRAPLPETIRVKKYQTIDVFPDRGVPEVFWYNEDLRYSVAYHKEKAPVMFMIAGTGAGYDSTKMQMMQKAFFQAGFHVVALSSPTHPNFIVAASSSGMPGDISSDAKDIYNVMEKMLQRSKKKDLIGDFYLTGYSLGGTQAAFVAKLDEERKVFNFKKVLMINPALNIYDSAIKLDKMLVDNLPDGANSFNTFYTKLIGNITESYIEGDFVDLSLGFFYRAYHEILPSPEEGKAVIGLSFRISLANLLFVSDVMTNSGYIVPKNLKLFRTDSLTDYCKIATRGGGFAEYIENIVYPVFKAREPGLSLRELVDRSSLKAIENYLKKSNKIGMVTNIDDFILADGDIEYLQRVFGSRAKIYPRGGHCGNMAYKDNVSYMINFFKTDRELGR
;
A
#
# COMPACT_ATOMS: atom_id res chain seq x y z
N MET A 1 -87.83 11.18 -10.12
CA MET A 1 -87.23 12.11 -9.13
C MET A 1 -86.35 11.30 -8.19
N ASN A 2 -85.05 11.62 -8.17
CA ASN A 2 -84.02 10.94 -7.39
C ASN A 2 -84.07 11.44 -5.93
N PRO A 3 -84.14 10.57 -4.90
CA PRO A 3 -84.21 11.01 -3.50
C PRO A 3 -82.82 11.15 -2.88
N LYS A 4 -82.56 12.31 -2.25
CA LYS A 4 -81.36 12.56 -1.44
C LYS A 4 -81.47 11.78 -0.13
N LYS A 5 -80.56 10.81 0.08
CA LYS A 5 -80.36 10.13 1.36
C LYS A 5 -79.13 10.69 2.09
N LYS A 6 -79.35 11.00 3.36
CA LYS A 6 -78.41 11.49 4.36
C LYS A 6 -77.35 10.41 4.66
N TRP A 7 -76.08 10.81 4.77
CA TRP A 7 -74.97 9.97 5.23
C TRP A 7 -74.79 10.08 6.74
N PRO A 8 -74.62 8.97 7.47
CA PRO A 8 -73.99 8.96 8.78
C PRO A 8 -72.53 8.48 8.70
N SER A 9 -71.69 9.22 9.39
CA SER A 9 -70.43 8.87 10.08
C SER A 9 -69.88 7.45 9.89
N LEU A 10 -68.75 7.32 9.17
CA LEU A 10 -67.90 6.13 9.19
C LEU A 10 -66.52 6.50 9.73
N LEU A 11 -66.17 5.88 10.86
CA LEU A 11 -64.86 5.95 11.52
C LEU A 11 -63.75 5.48 10.57
N LEU A 12 -62.75 6.34 10.40
CA LEU A 12 -61.55 6.12 9.60
C LEU A 12 -60.60 5.17 10.37
N ILE A 13 -60.60 3.88 10.03
CA ILE A 13 -59.56 2.94 10.45
C ILE A 13 -58.37 3.15 9.51
N CYS A 14 -57.36 3.89 9.98
CA CYS A 14 -56.06 3.99 9.33
C CYS A 14 -55.32 2.65 9.44
N SER A 15 -55.30 1.89 8.35
CA SER A 15 -54.40 0.76 8.14
C SER A 15 -52.97 1.26 7.94
N LEU A 16 -52.22 1.35 9.05
CA LEU A 16 -50.76 1.43 9.06
C LEU A 16 -50.18 0.09 8.60
N LEU A 17 -49.88 -0.02 7.31
CA LEU A 17 -48.96 -1.02 6.78
C LEU A 17 -47.56 -0.73 7.35
N PHE A 18 -47.21 -1.44 8.42
CA PHE A 18 -45.82 -1.58 8.85
C PHE A 18 -45.05 -2.31 7.74
N ALA A 19 -44.43 -1.54 6.84
CA ALA A 19 -43.30 -2.03 6.08
C ALA A 19 -42.16 -2.28 7.08
N THR A 20 -42.05 -3.51 7.56
CA THR A 20 -40.86 -3.98 8.25
C THR A 20 -39.72 -3.97 7.25
N VAL A 21 -38.97 -2.87 7.23
CA VAL A 21 -37.65 -2.84 6.61
C VAL A 21 -36.78 -3.76 7.46
N SER A 22 -36.64 -5.01 7.03
CA SER A 22 -35.64 -5.92 7.56
C SER A 22 -34.27 -5.32 7.26
N PHE A 23 -33.76 -4.52 8.20
CA PHE A 23 -32.32 -4.29 8.30
C PHE A 23 -31.71 -5.66 8.58
N GLY A 24 -31.25 -6.33 7.53
CA GLY A 24 -30.45 -7.52 7.66
C GLY A 24 -29.33 -7.21 8.64
N GLN A 25 -29.33 -7.91 9.77
CA GLN A 25 -28.29 -7.81 10.78
C GLN A 25 -26.99 -8.14 10.06
N ALA A 26 -26.18 -7.11 9.79
CA ALA A 26 -24.87 -7.31 9.21
C ALA A 26 -24.18 -8.37 10.07
N ALA A 27 -23.82 -9.50 9.48
CA ALA A 27 -23.12 -10.55 10.20
C ALA A 27 -21.96 -9.90 10.96
N ALA A 28 -21.89 -10.15 12.28
CA ALA A 28 -20.89 -9.51 13.13
C ALA A 28 -19.50 -9.75 12.54
N TYR A 29 -18.70 -8.69 12.40
CA TYR A 29 -17.35 -8.80 11.90
C TYR A 29 -16.44 -9.37 12.99
N ASN A 30 -16.05 -10.64 12.84
CA ASN A 30 -15.42 -11.45 13.89
C ASN A 30 -13.89 -11.43 13.88
N TYR A 31 -13.26 -10.40 13.31
CA TYR A 31 -11.80 -10.27 13.39
C TYR A 31 -11.36 -10.16 14.87
N PRO A 32 -10.40 -10.98 15.33
CA PRO A 32 -10.18 -11.20 16.76
C PRO A 32 -9.38 -10.10 17.46
N ILE A 33 -8.52 -9.37 16.73
CA ILE A 33 -7.65 -8.36 17.34
C ILE A 33 -8.39 -7.02 17.36
N VAL A 34 -8.57 -6.46 18.57
CA VAL A 34 -9.30 -5.20 18.80
C VAL A 34 -8.38 -3.99 18.67
N ASP A 35 -7.16 -4.08 19.21
CA ASP A 35 -6.22 -2.98 19.19
C ASP A 35 -5.62 -2.79 17.78
N PRO A 36 -5.68 -1.57 17.19
CA PRO A 36 -5.23 -1.34 15.83
C PRO A 36 -3.70 -1.45 15.66
N ILE A 37 -2.92 -1.12 16.69
CA ILE A 37 -1.47 -1.21 16.68
C ILE A 37 -1.06 -2.69 16.70
N GLU A 38 -1.66 -3.47 17.60
CA GLU A 38 -1.50 -4.92 17.67
C GLU A 38 -1.92 -5.59 16.35
N ALA A 39 -3.05 -5.19 15.77
CA ALA A 39 -3.54 -5.75 14.51
C ALA A 39 -2.56 -5.49 13.36
N THR A 40 -1.99 -4.29 13.27
CA THR A 40 -0.99 -3.95 12.23
C THR A 40 0.29 -4.76 12.38
N ILE A 41 0.78 -4.94 13.61
CA ILE A 41 2.03 -5.62 13.90
C ILE A 41 1.87 -7.14 13.73
N LYS A 42 0.94 -7.75 14.47
CA LYS A 42 0.74 -9.21 14.52
C LYS A 42 0.07 -9.76 13.26
N SER A 43 -0.66 -8.91 12.54
CA SER A 43 -1.53 -9.32 11.42
C SER A 43 -2.59 -10.34 11.89
N THR A 44 -3.31 -10.92 10.94
CA THR A 44 -4.35 -11.93 11.22
C THR A 44 -3.75 -13.18 11.87
N PRO A 45 -4.29 -13.69 13.00
CA PRO A 45 -3.90 -14.97 13.61
C PRO A 45 -4.06 -16.15 12.65
N LEU A 46 -3.17 -17.15 12.72
CA LEU A 46 -3.12 -18.26 11.77
C LEU A 46 -4.46 -19.00 11.60
N GLN A 47 -5.16 -19.26 12.69
CA GLN A 47 -6.46 -19.96 12.70
C GLN A 47 -7.59 -19.17 12.02
N ASP A 48 -7.44 -17.86 11.90
CA ASP A 48 -8.43 -16.95 11.31
C ASP A 48 -8.08 -16.53 9.87
N ARG A 49 -6.92 -16.98 9.37
CA ARG A 49 -6.48 -16.70 8.01
C ARG A 49 -7.34 -17.46 6.99
N ALA A 50 -7.45 -16.88 5.81
CA ALA A 50 -8.01 -17.57 4.66
C ALA A 50 -7.21 -18.86 4.36
N PRO A 51 -7.88 -19.96 3.99
CA PRO A 51 -7.20 -21.17 3.54
C PRO A 51 -6.57 -20.93 2.16
N LEU A 52 -5.27 -20.67 2.15
CA LEU A 52 -4.45 -20.42 0.96
C LEU A 52 -3.46 -21.56 0.73
N PRO A 53 -3.07 -21.84 -0.52
CA PRO A 53 -2.07 -22.87 -0.80
C PRO A 53 -0.73 -22.53 -0.14
N GLU A 54 -0.05 -23.55 0.41
CA GLU A 54 1.27 -23.38 0.99
C GLU A 54 2.27 -22.81 -0.03
N THR A 55 2.22 -23.34 -1.26
CA THR A 55 3.08 -22.92 -2.37
C THR A 55 2.27 -22.68 -3.65
N ILE A 56 2.80 -21.80 -4.50
CA ILE A 56 2.30 -21.52 -5.85
C ILE A 56 3.48 -21.49 -6.82
N ARG A 57 3.22 -21.64 -8.12
CA ARG A 57 4.26 -21.68 -9.18
C ARG A 57 4.79 -20.28 -9.53
N VAL A 58 5.30 -19.58 -8.52
CA VAL A 58 5.92 -18.25 -8.70
C VAL A 58 7.31 -18.42 -9.27
N LYS A 59 7.57 -17.71 -10.37
CA LYS A 59 8.92 -17.45 -10.82
C LYS A 59 9.45 -16.27 -10.00
N LYS A 60 10.30 -16.58 -9.01
CA LYS A 60 11.00 -15.58 -8.21
C LYS A 60 12.18 -15.01 -9.02
N TYR A 61 12.68 -13.85 -8.59
CA TYR A 61 13.89 -13.22 -9.15
C TYR A 61 13.80 -12.93 -10.66
N GLN A 62 12.60 -12.63 -11.16
CA GLN A 62 12.51 -12.11 -12.51
C GLN A 62 13.05 -10.69 -12.51
N THR A 63 13.84 -10.37 -13.54
CA THR A 63 14.40 -9.04 -13.73
C THR A 63 13.87 -8.43 -15.02
N ILE A 64 13.78 -7.10 -15.04
CA ILE A 64 13.49 -6.35 -16.25
C ILE A 64 14.32 -5.06 -16.26
N ASP A 65 15.14 -4.92 -17.28
CA ASP A 65 15.80 -3.66 -17.62
C ASP A 65 14.77 -2.66 -18.15
N VAL A 66 14.49 -1.63 -17.35
CA VAL A 66 13.53 -0.56 -17.65
C VAL A 66 14.21 0.60 -18.39
N PHE A 67 15.45 0.92 -18.04
CA PHE A 67 16.23 2.04 -18.59
C PHE A 67 17.63 1.57 -19.01
N PRO A 68 17.78 0.98 -20.23
CA PRO A 68 19.04 0.39 -20.67
C PRO A 68 20.23 1.35 -20.67
N ASP A 69 19.96 2.64 -20.91
CA ASP A 69 20.98 3.69 -20.98
C ASP A 69 21.27 4.35 -19.61
N ARG A 70 20.64 3.90 -18.52
CA ARG A 70 20.83 4.47 -17.19
C ARG A 70 22.18 4.04 -16.62
N GLY A 71 23.03 5.02 -16.32
CA GLY A 71 24.22 4.80 -15.48
C GLY A 71 23.81 4.58 -14.03
N VAL A 72 23.91 3.34 -13.54
CA VAL A 72 23.63 3.00 -12.15
C VAL A 72 24.90 3.24 -11.31
N PRO A 73 24.83 4.03 -10.22
CA PRO A 73 25.95 4.21 -9.29
C PRO A 73 26.45 2.87 -8.77
N GLU A 74 27.78 2.73 -8.65
CA GLU A 74 28.40 1.44 -8.32
C GLU A 74 27.93 0.87 -6.97
N VAL A 75 27.65 1.73 -5.99
CA VAL A 75 27.03 1.33 -4.71
C VAL A 75 25.68 0.60 -4.86
N PHE A 76 25.01 0.73 -6.00
CA PHE A 76 23.73 0.10 -6.34
C PHE A 76 23.83 -0.98 -7.42
N TRP A 77 25.01 -1.55 -7.67
CA TRP A 77 25.24 -2.61 -8.68
C TRP A 77 24.23 -3.77 -8.63
N TYR A 78 23.68 -4.10 -7.46
CA TYR A 78 22.70 -5.18 -7.26
C TYR A 78 21.25 -4.77 -7.56
N ASN A 79 21.03 -3.53 -7.99
CA ASN A 79 19.73 -2.95 -8.29
C ASN A 79 19.62 -2.43 -9.73
N GLU A 80 20.53 -2.81 -10.64
CA GLU A 80 20.50 -2.38 -12.05
C GLU A 80 19.17 -2.74 -12.73
N ASP A 81 18.73 -3.98 -12.56
CA ASP A 81 17.43 -4.42 -13.06
C ASP A 81 16.33 -4.31 -12.00
N LEU A 82 15.11 -4.05 -12.47
CA LEU A 82 13.92 -4.12 -11.63
C LEU A 82 13.56 -5.57 -11.37
N ARG A 83 13.50 -5.95 -10.09
CA ARG A 83 13.09 -7.27 -9.64
C ARG A 83 11.59 -7.33 -9.39
N TYR A 84 10.98 -8.42 -9.83
CA TYR A 84 9.55 -8.69 -9.67
C TYR A 84 9.28 -10.20 -9.56
N SER A 85 8.04 -10.55 -9.23
CA SER A 85 7.59 -11.95 -9.32
C SER A 85 6.35 -12.09 -10.18
N VAL A 86 6.25 -13.24 -10.83
CA VAL A 86 5.10 -13.59 -11.65
C VAL A 86 4.73 -15.06 -11.48
N ALA A 87 3.44 -15.37 -11.45
CA ALA A 87 2.94 -16.74 -11.56
C ALA A 87 1.88 -16.83 -12.65
N TYR A 88 2.05 -17.81 -13.53
CA TYR A 88 1.13 -18.06 -14.64
C TYR A 88 0.40 -19.40 -14.46
N HIS A 89 -0.89 -19.41 -14.76
CA HIS A 89 -1.61 -20.63 -15.10
C HIS A 89 -1.13 -21.16 -16.46
N LYS A 90 -1.39 -22.45 -16.71
CA LYS A 90 -1.10 -23.08 -18.01
C LYS A 90 -2.07 -22.65 -19.10
N GLU A 91 -3.26 -22.20 -18.71
CA GLU A 91 -4.35 -21.80 -19.58
C GLU A 91 -4.52 -20.28 -19.59
N LYS A 92 -5.34 -19.78 -20.53
CA LYS A 92 -5.67 -18.37 -20.62
C LYS A 92 -6.39 -17.90 -19.35
N ALA A 93 -5.86 -16.85 -18.73
CA ALA A 93 -6.40 -16.28 -17.50
C ALA A 93 -6.16 -14.77 -17.47
N PRO A 94 -7.01 -14.00 -16.77
CA PRO A 94 -6.75 -12.59 -16.56
C PRO A 94 -5.52 -12.37 -15.67
N VAL A 95 -4.91 -11.19 -15.82
CA VAL A 95 -3.72 -10.78 -15.07
C VAL A 95 -4.13 -9.84 -13.94
N MET A 96 -3.70 -10.15 -12.73
CA MET A 96 -3.75 -9.27 -11.57
C MET A 96 -2.37 -8.64 -11.34
N PHE A 97 -2.26 -7.34 -11.60
CA PHE A 97 -1.11 -6.56 -11.17
C PHE A 97 -1.29 -6.11 -9.72
N MET A 98 -0.24 -6.26 -8.91
CA MET A 98 -0.23 -5.90 -7.50
C MET A 98 0.91 -4.92 -7.22
N ILE A 99 0.59 -3.82 -6.55
CA ILE A 99 1.56 -2.79 -6.15
C ILE A 99 1.74 -2.84 -4.62
N ALA A 100 2.98 -3.00 -4.17
CA ALA A 100 3.31 -3.04 -2.74
C ALA A 100 3.21 -1.66 -2.06
N GLY A 101 3.03 -1.66 -0.73
CA GLY A 101 3.02 -0.46 0.11
C GLY A 101 4.42 0.12 0.37
N THR A 102 4.49 1.21 1.12
CA THR A 102 5.74 1.98 1.34
C THR A 102 6.91 1.10 1.76
N GLY A 103 8.05 1.26 1.07
CA GLY A 103 9.29 0.54 1.31
C GLY A 103 9.23 -0.97 1.05
N ALA A 104 8.07 -1.54 0.67
CA ALA A 104 7.91 -2.98 0.56
C ALA A 104 8.29 -3.50 -0.83
N GLY A 105 8.96 -4.66 -0.82
CA GLY A 105 9.30 -5.43 -2.01
C GLY A 105 8.13 -6.28 -2.54
N TYR A 106 8.24 -6.69 -3.80
CA TYR A 106 7.34 -7.63 -4.47
C TYR A 106 7.22 -8.99 -3.73
N ASP A 107 8.19 -9.32 -2.90
CA ASP A 107 8.32 -10.57 -2.14
C ASP A 107 7.97 -10.42 -0.65
N SER A 108 7.50 -9.25 -0.21
CA SER A 108 7.00 -9.04 1.16
C SER A 108 5.89 -10.02 1.55
N THR A 109 5.74 -10.32 2.84
CA THR A 109 4.73 -11.27 3.35
C THR A 109 3.31 -10.96 2.87
N LYS A 110 2.92 -9.68 2.84
CA LYS A 110 1.60 -9.26 2.34
C LYS A 110 1.45 -9.49 0.83
N MET A 111 2.50 -9.22 0.05
CA MET A 111 2.51 -9.50 -1.40
C MET A 111 2.46 -11.01 -1.69
N GLN A 112 3.15 -11.83 -0.91
CA GLN A 112 3.09 -13.29 -1.05
C GLN A 112 1.69 -13.84 -0.72
N MET A 113 1.05 -13.32 0.33
CA MET A 113 -0.33 -13.67 0.67
C MET A 113 -1.30 -13.30 -0.46
N MET A 114 -1.23 -12.07 -0.98
CA MET A 114 -2.06 -11.64 -2.11
C MET A 114 -1.80 -12.46 -3.37
N GLN A 115 -0.53 -12.75 -3.69
CA GLN A 115 -0.17 -13.65 -4.81
C GLN A 115 -0.86 -15.01 -4.68
N LYS A 116 -0.82 -15.64 -3.50
CA LYS A 116 -1.49 -16.92 -3.25
C LYS A 116 -3.01 -16.82 -3.41
N ALA A 117 -3.62 -15.78 -2.82
CA ALA A 117 -5.06 -15.56 -2.89
C ALA A 117 -5.56 -15.38 -4.33
N PHE A 118 -4.94 -14.49 -5.11
CA PHE A 118 -5.37 -14.24 -6.49
C PHE A 118 -4.99 -15.39 -7.44
N PHE A 119 -3.85 -16.05 -7.24
CA PHE A 119 -3.51 -17.22 -8.04
C PHE A 119 -4.49 -18.38 -7.81
N GLN A 120 -4.86 -18.66 -6.55
CA GLN A 120 -5.91 -19.63 -6.22
C GLN A 120 -7.27 -19.23 -6.83
N ALA A 121 -7.55 -17.93 -6.92
CA ALA A 121 -8.75 -17.41 -7.56
C ALA A 121 -8.75 -17.49 -9.10
N GLY A 122 -7.68 -17.98 -9.72
CA GLY A 122 -7.58 -18.18 -11.16
C GLY A 122 -7.07 -16.97 -11.94
N PHE A 123 -6.23 -16.13 -11.34
CA PHE A 123 -5.52 -15.04 -12.00
C PHE A 123 -4.05 -15.40 -12.23
N HIS A 124 -3.51 -15.02 -13.39
CA HIS A 124 -2.06 -14.78 -13.44
C HIS A 124 -1.75 -13.63 -12.50
N VAL A 125 -0.68 -13.71 -11.73
CA VAL A 125 -0.34 -12.67 -10.74
C VAL A 125 1.02 -12.07 -11.06
N VAL A 126 1.11 -10.74 -11.04
CA VAL A 126 2.36 -9.98 -11.19
C VAL A 126 2.51 -9.08 -9.96
N ALA A 127 3.59 -9.25 -9.22
CA ALA A 127 3.88 -8.47 -8.01
C ALA A 127 4.98 -7.45 -8.29
N LEU A 128 4.71 -6.18 -7.98
CA LEU A 128 5.64 -5.07 -8.13
C LEU A 128 6.01 -4.52 -6.75
N SER A 129 7.29 -4.23 -6.55
CA SER A 129 7.76 -3.44 -5.39
C SER A 129 7.19 -2.03 -5.45
N SER A 130 7.10 -1.38 -4.30
CA SER A 130 6.71 0.03 -4.23
C SER A 130 7.73 0.91 -4.96
N PRO A 131 7.32 2.04 -5.57
CA PRO A 131 8.24 3.06 -6.05
C PRO A 131 9.22 3.60 -5.00
N THR A 132 8.87 3.47 -3.71
CA THR A 132 9.72 3.86 -2.58
C THR A 132 10.71 2.78 -2.15
N HIS A 133 10.69 1.59 -2.76
CA HIS A 133 11.64 0.53 -2.49
C HIS A 133 12.97 0.79 -3.24
N PRO A 134 14.15 0.61 -2.63
CA PRO A 134 15.46 0.88 -3.25
C PRO A 134 15.63 0.36 -4.68
N ASN A 135 15.26 -0.92 -4.91
CA ASN A 135 15.36 -1.51 -6.23
C ASN A 135 14.48 -0.80 -7.29
N PHE A 136 13.29 -0.31 -6.91
CA PHE A 136 12.44 0.43 -7.85
C PHE A 136 13.03 1.80 -8.12
N ILE A 137 13.52 2.51 -7.09
CA ILE A 137 14.12 3.85 -7.26
C ILE A 137 15.28 3.79 -8.25
N VAL A 138 16.20 2.84 -8.06
CA VAL A 138 17.38 2.69 -8.91
C VAL A 138 17.00 2.23 -10.32
N ALA A 139 16.20 1.17 -10.44
CA ALA A 139 15.97 0.51 -11.73
C ALA A 139 14.84 1.14 -12.56
N ALA A 140 13.84 1.75 -11.93
CA ALA A 140 12.55 2.01 -12.57
C ALA A 140 11.93 3.39 -12.27
N SER A 141 12.41 4.15 -11.28
CA SER A 141 11.98 5.52 -11.08
C SER A 141 12.67 6.46 -12.08
N SER A 142 11.91 7.14 -12.92
CA SER A 142 12.46 8.08 -13.92
C SER A 142 13.14 9.29 -13.28
N SER A 143 12.67 9.72 -12.11
CA SER A 143 13.25 10.83 -11.35
C SER A 143 14.35 10.41 -10.37
N GLY A 144 14.36 9.15 -9.92
CA GLY A 144 15.20 8.70 -8.81
C GLY A 144 14.74 9.22 -7.44
N MET A 145 13.59 9.88 -7.36
CA MET A 145 13.05 10.50 -6.14
C MET A 145 11.52 10.38 -6.13
N PRO A 146 10.96 9.25 -5.67
CA PRO A 146 9.52 9.04 -5.62
C PRO A 146 8.84 9.95 -4.59
N GLY A 147 7.56 10.24 -4.76
CA GLY A 147 6.84 11.16 -3.86
C GLY A 147 5.95 12.18 -4.56
N ASP A 148 6.07 12.28 -5.88
CA ASP A 148 5.03 12.84 -6.73
C ASP A 148 4.21 11.69 -7.30
N ILE A 149 3.03 11.43 -6.72
CA ILE A 149 2.25 10.23 -7.01
C ILE A 149 1.86 10.08 -8.50
N SER A 150 1.75 11.19 -9.21
CA SER A 150 1.46 11.18 -10.65
C SER A 150 2.67 10.72 -11.47
N SER A 151 3.88 11.15 -11.10
CA SER A 151 5.12 10.65 -11.70
C SER A 151 5.36 9.18 -11.34
N ASP A 152 5.15 8.81 -10.07
CA ASP A 152 5.28 7.41 -9.61
C ASP A 152 4.32 6.47 -10.37
N ALA A 153 3.09 6.91 -10.62
CA ALA A 153 2.12 6.15 -11.40
C ALA A 153 2.56 5.95 -12.87
N LYS A 154 3.21 6.95 -13.48
CA LYS A 154 3.79 6.82 -14.82
C LYS A 154 4.92 5.80 -14.85
N ASP A 155 5.79 5.80 -13.83
CA ASP A 155 6.89 4.84 -13.71
C ASP A 155 6.36 3.41 -13.54
N ILE A 156 5.36 3.20 -12.66
CA ILE A 156 4.68 1.91 -12.50
C ILE A 156 4.07 1.46 -13.84
N TYR A 157 3.34 2.35 -14.52
CA TYR A 157 2.69 2.02 -15.79
C TYR A 157 3.71 1.63 -16.88
N ASN A 158 4.82 2.36 -16.99
CA ASN A 158 5.92 2.05 -17.92
C ASN A 158 6.54 0.67 -17.63
N VAL A 159 6.74 0.34 -16.35
CA VAL A 159 7.19 -1.01 -15.94
C VAL A 159 6.22 -2.08 -16.43
N MET A 160 4.93 -1.89 -16.18
CA MET A 160 3.90 -2.83 -16.59
C MET A 160 3.86 -3.00 -18.12
N GLU A 161 3.97 -1.90 -18.88
CA GLU A 161 4.00 -1.93 -20.34
C GLU A 161 5.20 -2.73 -20.85
N LYS A 162 6.40 -2.48 -20.31
CA LYS A 162 7.61 -3.24 -20.67
C LYS A 162 7.49 -4.72 -20.34
N MET A 163 6.89 -5.07 -19.20
CA MET A 163 6.61 -6.47 -18.85
C MET A 163 5.66 -7.12 -19.85
N LEU A 164 4.59 -6.44 -20.25
CA LEU A 164 3.65 -6.93 -21.25
C LEU A 164 4.33 -7.09 -22.62
N GLN A 165 5.13 -6.12 -23.04
CA GLN A 165 5.88 -6.17 -24.30
C GLN A 165 6.85 -7.35 -24.35
N ARG A 166 7.61 -7.59 -23.26
CA ARG A 166 8.59 -8.68 -23.15
C ARG A 166 7.98 -10.05 -22.83
N SER A 167 6.71 -10.12 -22.44
CA SER A 167 6.07 -11.39 -22.10
C SER A 167 6.03 -12.34 -23.30
N LYS A 168 6.55 -13.56 -23.12
CA LYS A 168 6.45 -14.67 -24.08
C LYS A 168 5.14 -15.46 -23.96
N LYS A 169 4.23 -15.02 -23.09
CA LYS A 169 2.97 -15.70 -22.74
C LYS A 169 1.73 -14.89 -23.12
N LYS A 170 1.82 -14.08 -24.18
CA LYS A 170 0.74 -13.17 -24.62
C LYS A 170 -0.54 -13.92 -24.98
N ASP A 171 -0.42 -15.13 -25.50
CA ASP A 171 -1.50 -16.06 -25.79
C ASP A 171 -2.31 -16.48 -24.54
N LEU A 172 -1.68 -16.48 -23.37
CA LEU A 172 -2.32 -16.83 -22.10
C LEU A 172 -2.94 -15.63 -21.37
N ILE A 173 -2.75 -14.41 -21.86
CA ILE A 173 -3.22 -13.19 -21.19
C ILE A 173 -4.68 -12.92 -21.54
N GLY A 174 -5.53 -12.83 -20.52
CA GLY A 174 -6.92 -12.35 -20.60
C GLY A 174 -7.04 -10.86 -20.23
N ASP A 175 -8.11 -10.52 -19.52
CA ASP A 175 -8.33 -9.15 -19.02
C ASP A 175 -7.29 -8.72 -17.97
N PHE A 176 -7.15 -7.41 -17.78
CA PHE A 176 -6.26 -6.83 -16.78
C PHE A 176 -7.03 -6.27 -15.58
N TYR A 177 -6.46 -6.53 -14.40
CA TYR A 177 -6.94 -6.07 -13.11
C TYR A 177 -5.78 -5.50 -12.30
N LEU A 178 -6.09 -4.60 -11.39
CA LEU A 178 -5.10 -3.90 -10.59
C LEU A 178 -5.50 -3.87 -9.11
N THR A 179 -4.53 -4.07 -8.23
CA THR A 179 -4.70 -3.83 -6.80
C THR A 179 -3.40 -3.35 -6.17
N GLY A 180 -3.50 -2.75 -5.01
CA GLY A 180 -2.36 -2.47 -4.15
C GLY A 180 -2.82 -2.21 -2.73
N TYR A 181 -1.87 -2.24 -1.79
CA TYR A 181 -2.14 -1.93 -0.39
C TYR A 181 -1.36 -0.71 0.09
N SER A 182 -1.91 0.04 1.06
CA SER A 182 -1.29 1.25 1.59
C SER A 182 -0.95 2.24 0.47
N LEU A 183 0.28 2.74 0.38
CA LEU A 183 0.77 3.56 -0.73
C LEU A 183 0.48 2.94 -2.11
N GLY A 184 0.66 1.63 -2.27
CA GLY A 184 0.35 0.93 -3.52
C GLY A 184 -1.13 0.94 -3.87
N GLY A 185 -2.01 0.97 -2.86
CA GLY A 185 -3.45 1.15 -3.03
C GLY A 185 -3.79 2.54 -3.54
N THR A 186 -3.17 3.58 -2.98
CA THR A 186 -3.31 4.96 -3.47
C THR A 186 -2.77 5.10 -4.90
N GLN A 187 -1.58 4.54 -5.17
CA GLN A 187 -0.95 4.56 -6.50
C GLN A 187 -1.78 3.81 -7.54
N ALA A 188 -2.44 2.70 -7.18
CA ALA A 188 -3.32 1.97 -8.09
C ALA A 188 -4.43 2.86 -8.69
N ALA A 189 -4.96 3.81 -7.92
CA ALA A 189 -5.95 4.76 -8.43
C ALA A 189 -5.38 5.72 -9.47
N PHE A 190 -4.15 6.21 -9.27
CA PHE A 190 -3.47 7.09 -10.22
C PHE A 190 -3.01 6.34 -11.47
N VAL A 191 -2.55 5.10 -11.33
CA VAL A 191 -2.24 4.21 -12.46
C VAL A 191 -3.50 3.94 -13.29
N ALA A 192 -4.64 3.66 -12.63
CA ALA A 192 -5.92 3.47 -13.32
C ALA A 192 -6.39 4.74 -14.05
N LYS A 193 -6.21 5.92 -13.44
CA LYS A 193 -6.50 7.21 -14.09
C LYS A 193 -5.66 7.40 -15.36
N LEU A 194 -4.35 7.13 -15.28
CA LEU A 194 -3.46 7.21 -16.43
C LEU A 194 -3.85 6.22 -17.54
N ASP A 195 -4.32 5.03 -17.17
CA ASP A 195 -4.81 4.02 -18.12
C ASP A 195 -6.09 4.43 -18.85
N GLU A 196 -6.90 5.37 -18.34
CA GLU A 196 -8.05 5.91 -19.10
C GLU A 196 -7.61 6.60 -20.39
N GLU A 197 -6.44 7.25 -20.36
CA GLU A 197 -5.87 7.97 -21.49
C GLU A 197 -5.09 7.01 -22.40
N ARG A 198 -4.27 6.12 -21.82
CA ARG A 198 -3.36 5.24 -22.56
C ARG A 198 -3.98 3.93 -23.04
N LYS A 199 -4.90 3.37 -22.26
CA LYS A 199 -5.70 2.17 -22.55
C LYS A 199 -4.89 0.93 -22.97
N VAL A 200 -3.65 0.79 -22.53
CA VAL A 200 -2.85 -0.41 -22.84
C VAL A 200 -3.36 -1.61 -22.04
N PHE A 201 -3.74 -1.38 -20.78
CA PHE A 201 -4.35 -2.42 -19.95
C PHE A 201 -5.86 -2.36 -19.97
N ASN A 202 -6.42 -1.14 -20.04
CA ASN A 202 -7.85 -0.90 -19.97
C ASN A 202 -8.49 -1.68 -18.79
N PHE A 203 -7.97 -1.44 -17.59
CA PHE A 203 -8.28 -2.26 -16.41
C PHE A 203 -9.79 -2.41 -16.21
N LYS A 204 -10.24 -3.66 -16.02
CA LYS A 204 -11.64 -3.98 -15.79
C LYS A 204 -12.10 -3.59 -14.40
N LYS A 205 -11.28 -3.87 -13.39
CA LYS A 205 -11.50 -3.47 -12.00
C LYS A 205 -10.20 -3.15 -11.29
N VAL A 206 -10.31 -2.28 -10.30
CA VAL A 206 -9.20 -1.83 -9.44
C VAL A 206 -9.64 -1.88 -7.99
N LEU A 207 -8.86 -2.53 -7.11
CA LEU A 207 -9.14 -2.53 -5.66
C LEU A 207 -8.02 -1.89 -4.87
N MET A 208 -8.35 -0.82 -4.14
CA MET A 208 -7.46 -0.12 -3.24
C MET A 208 -7.61 -0.70 -1.82
N ILE A 209 -6.54 -1.20 -1.22
CA ILE A 209 -6.56 -1.79 0.13
C ILE A 209 -5.88 -0.85 1.11
N ASN A 210 -6.61 -0.38 2.13
CA ASN A 210 -6.15 0.58 3.14
C ASN A 210 -5.37 1.76 2.52
N PRO A 211 -5.93 2.45 1.50
CA PRO A 211 -5.21 3.52 0.82
C PRO A 211 -5.00 4.72 1.75
N ALA A 212 -3.87 5.41 1.62
CA ALA A 212 -3.71 6.75 2.18
C ALA A 212 -4.59 7.74 1.42
N LEU A 213 -5.30 8.63 2.13
CA LEU A 213 -6.00 9.74 1.48
C LEU A 213 -5.01 10.79 0.97
N ASN A 214 -4.01 11.13 1.79
CA ASN A 214 -2.88 11.97 1.43
C ASN A 214 -1.59 11.26 1.82
N ILE A 215 -0.72 10.98 0.84
CA ILE A 215 0.50 10.21 1.09
C ILE A 215 1.49 10.95 1.99
N TYR A 216 1.52 12.28 1.95
CA TYR A 216 2.40 13.10 2.78
C TYR A 216 1.91 13.07 4.24
N ASP A 217 0.63 13.37 4.47
CA ASP A 217 0.07 13.44 5.83
C ASP A 217 0.17 12.06 6.52
N SER A 218 -0.13 10.97 5.81
CA SER A 218 0.03 9.61 6.34
C SER A 218 1.49 9.26 6.63
N ALA A 219 2.42 9.66 5.77
CA ALA A 219 3.86 9.42 5.97
C ALA A 219 4.41 10.19 7.19
N ILE A 220 4.02 11.46 7.36
CA ILE A 220 4.38 12.25 8.54
C ILE A 220 3.80 11.62 9.82
N LYS A 221 2.55 11.16 9.78
CA LYS A 221 1.91 10.50 10.92
C LYS A 221 2.64 9.23 11.33
N LEU A 222 2.97 8.37 10.37
CA LEU A 222 3.73 7.13 10.59
C LEU A 222 5.13 7.41 11.15
N ASP A 223 5.83 8.38 10.57
CA ASP A 223 7.18 8.75 10.97
C ASP A 223 7.24 9.26 12.42
N LYS A 224 6.26 10.09 12.81
CA LYS A 224 6.15 10.61 14.18
C LYS A 224 5.85 9.54 15.23
N MET A 225 5.27 8.40 14.85
CA MET A 225 5.00 7.31 15.79
C MET A 225 6.28 6.79 16.47
N LEU A 226 7.45 6.95 15.86
CA LEU A 226 8.71 6.62 16.49
C LEU A 226 8.98 7.55 17.66
N VAL A 227 9.28 8.82 17.37
CA VAL A 227 9.78 9.76 18.39
C VAL A 227 8.71 10.15 19.41
N ASP A 228 7.44 10.26 19.01
CA ASP A 228 6.37 10.71 19.91
C ASP A 228 6.00 9.65 20.96
N ASN A 229 6.44 8.41 20.80
CA ASN A 229 6.13 7.30 21.70
C ASN A 229 7.37 6.77 22.44
N LEU A 230 8.47 7.53 22.44
CA LEU A 230 9.65 7.26 23.26
C LEU A 230 9.67 8.18 24.48
N PRO A 231 10.05 7.71 25.68
CA PRO A 231 10.00 8.49 26.93
C PRO A 231 10.72 9.85 26.90
N ASP A 232 11.84 9.94 26.17
CA ASP A 232 12.58 11.19 25.93
C ASP A 232 12.82 11.41 24.42
N GLY A 233 11.80 11.10 23.61
CA GLY A 233 11.84 11.27 22.16
C GLY A 233 13.07 10.62 21.51
N ALA A 234 13.72 11.35 20.60
CA ALA A 234 14.89 10.88 19.88
C ALA A 234 16.09 10.52 20.79
N ASN A 235 16.22 11.13 21.98
CA ASN A 235 17.30 10.81 22.92
C ASN A 235 17.20 9.37 23.44
N SER A 236 15.97 8.86 23.57
CA SER A 236 15.69 7.48 23.99
C SER A 236 15.82 6.44 22.87
N PHE A 237 16.12 6.86 21.63
CA PHE A 237 16.17 5.96 20.46
C PHE A 237 17.17 4.82 20.65
N ASN A 238 18.40 5.10 21.09
CA ASN A 238 19.41 4.06 21.25
C ASN A 238 18.97 3.02 22.30
N THR A 239 18.44 3.47 23.44
CA THR A 239 17.92 2.58 24.49
C THR A 239 16.79 1.70 23.98
N PHE A 240 15.83 2.30 23.27
CA PHE A 240 14.72 1.57 22.65
C PHE A 240 15.21 0.56 21.60
N TYR A 241 16.10 0.97 20.70
CA TYR A 241 16.64 0.12 19.64
C TYR A 241 17.46 -1.04 20.21
N THR A 242 18.34 -0.79 21.18
CA THR A 242 19.12 -1.84 21.84
C THR A 242 18.22 -2.83 22.57
N LYS A 243 17.18 -2.35 23.28
CA LYS A 243 16.18 -3.22 23.91
C LYS A 243 15.46 -4.08 22.86
N LEU A 244 14.99 -3.45 21.77
CA LEU A 244 14.30 -4.15 20.69
C LEU A 244 15.19 -5.24 20.08
N ILE A 245 16.43 -4.92 19.70
CA ILE A 245 17.41 -5.87 19.14
C ILE A 245 17.75 -6.99 20.13
N GLY A 246 17.91 -6.67 21.42
CA GLY A 246 18.14 -7.68 22.48
C GLY A 246 16.99 -8.69 22.54
N ASN A 247 15.75 -8.19 22.56
CA ASN A 247 14.55 -9.02 22.54
C ASN A 247 14.48 -9.94 21.29
N ILE A 248 14.87 -9.45 20.12
CA ILE A 248 14.90 -10.29 18.90
C ILE A 248 15.93 -11.41 19.04
N THR A 249 17.10 -11.07 19.56
CA THR A 249 18.24 -11.99 19.69
C THR A 249 17.94 -13.10 20.68
N GLU A 250 17.23 -12.81 21.78
CA GLU A 250 16.79 -13.81 22.75
C GLU A 250 15.71 -14.76 22.18
N SER A 251 14.92 -14.31 21.21
CA SER A 251 13.93 -15.13 20.49
C SER A 251 14.50 -15.90 19.30
N TYR A 252 15.78 -15.71 18.96
CA TYR A 252 16.39 -16.26 17.75
C TYR A 252 17.01 -17.65 18.01
N ILE A 253 16.61 -18.63 17.21
CA ILE A 253 17.26 -19.95 17.17
C ILE A 253 18.38 -19.86 16.11
N GLU A 254 19.60 -20.28 16.46
CA GLU A 254 20.78 -20.23 15.58
C GLU A 254 20.50 -20.86 14.20
N GLY A 255 20.84 -20.15 13.11
CA GLY A 255 20.95 -20.73 11.76
C GLY A 255 20.13 -20.08 10.64
N ASP A 256 19.17 -19.19 10.93
CA ASP A 256 18.38 -18.51 9.89
C ASP A 256 19.01 -17.17 9.43
N PHE A 257 18.90 -16.85 8.14
CA PHE A 257 19.32 -15.55 7.58
C PHE A 257 18.41 -14.42 8.07
N VAL A 258 18.99 -13.37 8.66
CA VAL A 258 18.25 -12.20 9.16
C VAL A 258 17.93 -11.22 8.03
N ASP A 259 16.72 -11.33 7.47
CA ASP A 259 16.13 -10.26 6.66
C ASP A 259 15.52 -9.20 7.58
N LEU A 260 16.18 -8.04 7.75
CA LEU A 260 15.68 -6.88 8.54
C LEU A 260 14.50 -6.15 7.86
N SER A 261 13.54 -6.88 7.31
CA SER A 261 12.34 -6.32 6.68
C SER A 261 11.31 -5.86 7.70
N LEU A 262 10.27 -5.15 7.26
CA LEU A 262 9.10 -4.80 8.09
C LEU A 262 8.57 -6.00 8.89
N GLY A 263 8.60 -7.20 8.31
CA GLY A 263 8.15 -8.43 8.98
C GLY A 263 9.09 -8.95 10.08
N PHE A 264 10.36 -8.56 10.08
CA PHE A 264 11.32 -8.96 11.12
C PHE A 264 11.08 -8.24 12.44
N PHE A 265 10.89 -6.92 12.42
CA PHE A 265 10.57 -6.16 13.63
C PHE A 265 9.20 -6.55 14.21
N TYR A 266 8.26 -6.98 13.37
CA TYR A 266 6.98 -7.52 13.85
C TYR A 266 7.08 -8.92 14.46
N ARG A 267 7.99 -9.79 13.97
CA ARG A 267 8.26 -11.10 14.58
C ARG A 267 8.91 -10.96 15.97
N ALA A 268 9.84 -10.03 16.12
CA ALA A 268 10.41 -9.68 17.40
C ALA A 268 9.39 -9.23 18.45
N TYR A 269 8.28 -8.63 18.00
CA TYR A 269 7.20 -8.12 18.84
C TYR A 269 6.26 -9.23 19.34
N HIS A 270 6.30 -10.44 18.76
CA HIS A 270 5.43 -11.54 19.17
C HIS A 270 5.80 -12.14 20.53
N GLU A 271 7.07 -12.00 20.97
CA GLU A 271 7.60 -12.64 22.17
C GLU A 271 7.58 -11.73 23.42
N ILE A 272 7.55 -10.40 23.26
CA ILE A 272 7.56 -9.46 24.38
C ILE A 272 6.52 -8.38 24.11
N LEU A 273 5.42 -8.38 24.87
CA LEU A 273 4.42 -7.31 24.88
C LEU A 273 5.05 -6.05 25.49
N PRO A 274 5.28 -4.99 24.72
CA PRO A 274 5.64 -3.72 25.28
C PRO A 274 4.36 -2.86 25.41
N SER A 275 4.45 -1.71 26.04
CA SER A 275 3.34 -0.76 26.18
C SER A 275 2.71 -0.39 24.82
N PRO A 276 1.43 0.06 24.77
CA PRO A 276 0.82 0.60 23.55
C PRO A 276 1.70 1.64 22.82
N GLU A 277 2.45 2.44 23.59
CA GLU A 277 3.43 3.41 23.11
C GLU A 277 4.59 2.73 22.38
N GLU A 278 5.20 1.71 22.96
CA GLU A 278 6.29 0.97 22.32
C GLU A 278 5.82 0.23 21.05
N GLY A 279 4.56 -0.21 20.98
CA GLY A 279 3.96 -0.72 19.74
C GLY A 279 3.95 0.30 18.61
N LYS A 280 3.54 1.54 18.92
CA LYS A 280 3.59 2.65 17.96
C LYS A 280 5.04 2.96 17.57
N ALA A 281 5.96 2.94 18.52
CA ALA A 281 7.39 3.17 18.26
C ALA A 281 7.98 2.12 17.31
N VAL A 282 7.58 0.85 17.40
CA VAL A 282 8.02 -0.22 16.48
C VAL A 282 7.50 0.01 15.06
N ILE A 283 6.23 0.42 14.91
CA ILE A 283 5.68 0.81 13.60
C ILE A 283 6.46 2.00 13.03
N GLY A 284 6.69 3.03 13.84
CA GLY A 284 7.45 4.22 13.47
C GLY A 284 8.90 3.89 13.09
N LEU A 285 9.58 3.00 13.83
CA LEU A 285 10.94 2.54 13.51
C LEU A 285 10.97 1.85 12.14
N SER A 286 10.01 0.97 11.89
CA SER A 286 9.94 0.26 10.61
C SER A 286 9.71 1.21 9.43
N PHE A 287 8.91 2.26 9.64
CA PHE A 287 8.75 3.33 8.67
C PHE A 287 10.04 4.14 8.50
N ARG A 288 10.71 4.49 9.61
CA ARG A 288 11.97 5.26 9.61
C ARG A 288 13.11 4.55 8.87
N ILE A 289 13.19 3.23 8.96
CA ILE A 289 14.16 2.44 8.17
C ILE A 289 13.84 2.52 6.68
N SER A 290 12.56 2.41 6.31
CA SER A 290 12.12 2.54 4.90
C SER A 290 12.44 3.92 4.35
N LEU A 291 12.21 4.96 5.16
CA LEU A 291 12.55 6.34 4.84
C LEU A 291 14.07 6.54 4.71
N ALA A 292 14.89 5.98 5.62
CA ALA A 292 16.34 6.13 5.55
C ALA A 292 16.90 5.56 4.24
N ASN A 293 16.38 4.40 3.81
CA ASN A 293 16.67 3.81 2.50
C ASN A 293 16.22 4.72 1.35
N LEU A 294 14.98 5.23 1.41
CA LEU A 294 14.43 6.14 0.42
C LEU A 294 15.30 7.41 0.28
N LEU A 295 15.67 8.02 1.39
CA LEU A 295 16.49 9.23 1.45
C LEU A 295 17.87 8.98 0.85
N PHE A 296 18.58 7.95 1.32
CA PHE A 296 19.91 7.61 0.82
C PHE A 296 19.93 7.29 -0.66
N VAL A 297 19.02 6.41 -1.10
CA VAL A 297 18.96 6.00 -2.51
C VAL A 297 18.60 7.18 -3.40
N SER A 298 17.62 7.99 -3.00
CA SER A 298 17.26 9.17 -3.78
C SER A 298 18.41 10.16 -3.84
N ASP A 299 19.06 10.46 -2.71
CA ASP A 299 20.14 11.45 -2.65
C ASP A 299 21.32 11.09 -3.55
N VAL A 300 21.70 9.80 -3.58
CA VAL A 300 22.73 9.28 -4.49
C VAL A 300 22.26 9.31 -5.95
N MET A 301 21.03 8.85 -6.23
CA MET A 301 20.51 8.80 -7.60
C MET A 301 20.31 10.19 -8.23
N THR A 302 19.93 11.19 -7.42
CA THR A 302 19.74 12.57 -7.87
C THR A 302 20.99 13.43 -7.70
N ASN A 303 22.03 12.93 -7.04
CA ASN A 303 23.23 13.68 -6.66
C ASN A 303 22.87 15.01 -5.97
N SER A 304 21.89 14.97 -5.06
CA SER A 304 21.33 16.19 -4.43
C SER A 304 22.29 16.80 -3.41
N GLY A 305 23.08 15.99 -2.72
CA GLY A 305 24.08 16.49 -1.77
C GLY A 305 23.57 16.63 -0.34
N TYR A 306 22.46 15.97 0.03
CA TYR A 306 21.79 16.21 1.32
C TYR A 306 22.45 15.46 2.49
N ILE A 307 22.58 14.13 2.39
CA ILE A 307 23.31 13.30 3.36
C ILE A 307 24.60 12.72 2.78
N VAL A 308 24.67 12.53 1.45
CA VAL A 308 25.87 12.14 0.72
C VAL A 308 26.47 13.39 0.07
N PRO A 309 27.75 13.73 0.29
CA PRO A 309 28.37 14.89 -0.34
C PRO A 309 28.22 14.88 -1.87
N LYS A 310 27.89 16.03 -2.44
CA LYS A 310 27.67 16.17 -3.88
C LYS A 310 28.89 15.73 -4.69
N ASN A 311 28.67 14.95 -5.74
CA ASN A 311 29.67 14.33 -6.62
C ASN A 311 30.58 13.29 -5.96
N LEU A 312 30.34 12.91 -4.70
CA LEU A 312 31.02 11.78 -4.09
C LEU A 312 30.60 10.50 -4.80
N LYS A 313 31.58 9.75 -5.31
CA LYS A 313 31.34 8.42 -5.89
C LYS A 313 31.47 7.38 -4.78
N LEU A 314 30.40 6.64 -4.56
CA LEU A 314 30.39 5.50 -3.63
C LEU A 314 30.61 4.20 -4.41
N PHE A 315 31.53 3.37 -3.91
CA PHE A 315 31.91 2.08 -4.45
C PHE A 315 31.25 0.92 -3.68
N ARG A 316 31.37 -0.31 -4.20
CA ARG A 316 30.69 -1.50 -3.62
C ARG A 316 31.10 -1.82 -2.19
N THR A 317 32.30 -1.40 -1.78
CA THR A 317 32.90 -1.71 -0.49
C THR A 317 32.86 -0.56 0.50
N ASP A 318 32.33 0.60 0.11
CA ASP A 318 32.25 1.75 0.99
C ASP A 318 31.26 1.49 2.12
N SER A 319 31.63 1.92 3.33
CA SER A 319 30.74 1.81 4.48
C SER A 319 29.60 2.82 4.35
N LEU A 320 28.36 2.33 4.43
CA LEU A 320 27.15 3.16 4.43
C LEU A 320 26.69 3.55 5.84
N THR A 321 27.48 3.19 6.85
CA THR A 321 27.11 3.27 8.27
C THR A 321 26.76 4.69 8.70
N ASP A 322 27.56 5.68 8.31
CA ASP A 322 27.33 7.06 8.76
C ASP A 322 26.13 7.70 8.06
N TYR A 323 25.90 7.39 6.77
CA TYR A 323 24.67 7.80 6.08
C TYR A 323 23.42 7.19 6.72
N CYS A 324 23.48 5.92 7.12
CA CYS A 324 22.40 5.27 7.84
C CYS A 324 22.12 5.96 9.19
N LYS A 325 23.16 6.29 9.97
CA LYS A 325 23.00 7.02 11.25
C LYS A 325 22.36 8.39 11.04
N ILE A 326 22.79 9.15 10.03
CA ILE A 326 22.23 10.47 9.72
C ILE A 326 20.77 10.33 9.31
N ALA A 327 20.48 9.47 8.33
CA ALA A 327 19.15 9.30 7.77
C ALA A 327 18.12 8.78 8.80
N THR A 328 18.54 7.92 9.73
CA THR A 328 17.65 7.39 10.78
C THR A 328 17.39 8.41 11.89
N ARG A 329 18.36 9.27 12.23
CA ARG A 329 18.28 10.27 13.31
C ARG A 329 17.73 11.64 12.88
N GLY A 330 17.58 11.90 11.58
CA GLY A 330 17.08 13.17 11.05
C GLY A 330 15.64 13.52 11.43
N GLY A 331 15.16 14.67 10.95
CA GLY A 331 13.78 15.17 11.04
C GLY A 331 12.75 14.37 10.22
N GLY A 332 13.16 13.28 9.57
CA GLY A 332 12.24 12.26 9.09
C GLY A 332 11.62 12.57 7.73
N PHE A 333 10.35 12.17 7.51
CA PHE A 333 9.78 12.17 6.15
C PHE A 333 9.64 13.60 5.58
N ALA A 334 9.45 14.60 6.45
CA ALA A 334 9.44 16.00 6.06
C ALA A 334 10.75 16.40 5.37
N GLU A 335 11.90 16.00 5.92
CA GLU A 335 13.22 16.32 5.36
C GLU A 335 13.40 15.75 3.96
N TYR A 336 12.93 14.53 3.71
CA TYR A 336 12.97 13.92 2.38
C TYR A 336 12.22 14.78 1.36
N ILE A 337 11.00 15.19 1.69
CA ILE A 337 10.19 16.00 0.79
C ILE A 337 10.79 17.39 0.62
N GLU A 338 11.19 18.05 1.70
CA GLU A 338 11.68 19.43 1.69
C GLU A 338 13.05 19.58 1.01
N ASN A 339 13.94 18.60 1.15
CA ASN A 339 15.33 18.71 0.69
C ASN A 339 15.63 17.92 -0.59
N ILE A 340 14.83 16.89 -0.92
CA ILE A 340 15.03 16.09 -2.15
C ILE A 340 13.95 16.39 -3.18
N VAL A 341 12.68 16.22 -2.83
CA VAL A 341 11.58 16.23 -3.81
C VAL A 341 11.16 17.65 -4.19
N TYR A 342 10.80 18.47 -3.21
CA TYR A 342 10.24 19.80 -3.42
C TYR A 342 11.16 20.75 -4.20
N PRO A 343 12.49 20.80 -3.96
CA PRO A 343 13.38 21.70 -4.70
C PRO A 343 13.35 21.45 -6.21
N VAL A 344 13.27 20.18 -6.63
CA VAL A 344 13.25 19.82 -8.05
C VAL A 344 11.94 20.25 -8.72
N PHE A 345 10.80 20.06 -8.05
CA PHE A 345 9.51 20.51 -8.59
C PHE A 345 9.38 22.02 -8.60
N LYS A 346 9.83 22.71 -7.55
CA LYS A 346 9.84 24.18 -7.48
C LYS A 346 10.69 24.80 -8.59
N ALA A 347 11.81 24.16 -8.96
CA ALA A 347 12.66 24.63 -10.06
C ALA A 347 11.98 24.48 -11.43
N ARG A 348 11.13 23.45 -11.61
CA ARG A 348 10.39 23.20 -12.87
C ARG A 348 9.10 24.02 -12.97
N GLU A 349 8.46 24.30 -11.84
CA GLU A 349 7.20 25.03 -11.73
C GLU A 349 7.40 26.25 -10.82
N PRO A 350 7.97 27.36 -11.32
CA PRO A 350 8.17 28.58 -10.53
C PRO A 350 6.83 29.11 -10.01
N GLY A 351 6.64 29.07 -8.69
CA GLY A 351 5.39 29.43 -8.02
C GLY A 351 4.76 28.29 -7.21
N LEU A 352 5.16 27.04 -7.47
CA LEU A 352 4.66 25.88 -6.72
C LEU A 352 5.06 25.96 -5.24
N SER A 353 4.06 26.01 -4.37
CA SER A 353 4.22 25.88 -2.93
C SER A 353 4.34 24.40 -2.53
N LEU A 354 4.97 24.14 -1.38
CA LEU A 354 5.01 22.79 -0.82
C LEU A 354 3.60 22.26 -0.56
N ARG A 355 2.67 23.12 -0.15
CA ARG A 355 1.29 22.72 0.11
C ARG A 355 0.58 22.24 -1.16
N GLU A 356 0.76 22.92 -2.28
CA GLU A 356 0.21 22.48 -3.57
C GLU A 356 0.80 21.15 -4.03
N LEU A 357 2.11 20.90 -3.80
CA LEU A 357 2.73 19.61 -4.07
C LEU A 357 2.14 18.48 -3.21
N VAL A 358 1.85 18.76 -1.93
CA VAL A 358 1.19 17.83 -1.02
C VAL A 358 -0.26 17.58 -1.46
N ASP A 359 -1.02 18.62 -1.78
CA ASP A 359 -2.43 18.52 -2.16
C ASP A 359 -2.63 17.72 -3.45
N ARG A 360 -1.76 17.90 -4.45
CA ARG A 360 -1.84 17.11 -5.69
C ARG A 360 -1.45 15.63 -5.51
N SER A 361 -0.84 15.30 -4.38
CA SER A 361 -0.48 13.92 -4.00
C SER A 361 -1.57 13.19 -3.20
N SER A 362 -2.75 13.81 -3.05
CA SER A 362 -3.93 13.24 -2.40
C SER A 362 -4.92 12.62 -3.40
N LEU A 363 -5.70 11.61 -2.96
CA LEU A 363 -6.87 11.14 -3.74
C LEU A 363 -7.89 12.27 -3.97
N LYS A 364 -7.88 13.34 -3.17
CA LYS A 364 -8.67 14.57 -3.40
C LYS A 364 -8.38 15.17 -4.78
N ALA A 365 -7.13 15.12 -5.24
CA ALA A 365 -6.73 15.63 -6.55
C ALA A 365 -7.37 14.86 -7.72
N ILE A 366 -7.87 13.65 -7.48
CA ILE A 366 -8.54 12.81 -8.49
C ILE A 366 -9.99 12.47 -8.11
N GLU A 367 -10.60 13.22 -7.18
CA GLU A 367 -11.95 12.95 -6.66
C GLU A 367 -13.00 12.81 -7.77
N ASN A 368 -12.98 13.73 -8.74
CA ASN A 368 -13.92 13.72 -9.88
C ASN A 368 -13.82 12.42 -10.70
N TYR A 369 -12.62 11.88 -10.87
CA TYR A 369 -12.41 10.59 -11.53
C TYR A 369 -12.93 9.44 -10.67
N LEU A 370 -12.58 9.43 -9.38
CA LEU A 370 -12.98 8.37 -8.44
C LEU A 370 -14.50 8.27 -8.24
N LYS A 371 -15.20 9.40 -8.24
CA LYS A 371 -16.67 9.45 -8.15
C LYS A 371 -17.36 8.89 -9.40
N LYS A 372 -16.82 9.20 -10.59
CA LYS A 372 -17.39 8.78 -11.88
C LYS A 372 -17.06 7.34 -12.24
N SER A 373 -15.93 6.83 -11.77
CA SER A 373 -15.46 5.47 -12.09
C SER A 373 -16.23 4.41 -11.31
N ASN A 374 -16.89 3.50 -12.02
CA ASN A 374 -17.58 2.35 -11.42
C ASN A 374 -16.65 1.15 -11.18
N LYS A 375 -15.45 1.14 -11.78
CA LYS A 375 -14.51 0.01 -11.72
C LYS A 375 -13.57 0.01 -10.52
N ILE A 376 -13.48 1.11 -9.77
CA ILE A 376 -12.55 1.24 -8.64
C ILE A 376 -13.30 1.00 -7.34
N GLY A 377 -12.91 0.00 -6.57
CA GLY A 377 -13.37 -0.22 -5.20
C GLY A 377 -12.29 0.12 -4.20
N MET A 378 -12.68 0.28 -2.94
CA MET A 378 -11.73 0.43 -1.86
C MET A 378 -12.16 -0.36 -0.63
N VAL A 379 -11.17 -0.84 0.13
CA VAL A 379 -11.37 -1.37 1.47
C VAL A 379 -10.50 -0.62 2.47
N THR A 380 -11.01 -0.37 3.67
CA THR A 380 -10.24 0.20 4.79
C THR A 380 -10.84 -0.24 6.11
N ASN A 381 -10.22 0.18 7.21
CA ASN A 381 -10.71 -0.06 8.56
C ASN A 381 -11.04 1.28 9.24
N ILE A 382 -12.07 1.31 10.10
CA ILE A 382 -12.44 2.51 10.89
C ILE A 382 -11.27 2.94 11.78
N ASP A 383 -10.52 1.97 12.31
CA ASP A 383 -9.38 2.15 13.21
C ASP A 383 -8.03 2.25 12.47
N ASP A 384 -8.03 2.53 11.15
CA ASP A 384 -6.79 2.73 10.40
C ASP A 384 -6.12 4.05 10.78
N PHE A 385 -5.10 3.95 11.62
CA PHE A 385 -4.42 5.10 12.20
C PHE A 385 -3.61 5.91 11.18
N ILE A 386 -3.45 5.52 9.91
CA ILE A 386 -2.80 6.39 8.90
C ILE A 386 -3.73 7.49 8.37
N LEU A 387 -5.03 7.37 8.64
CA LEU A 387 -6.07 8.31 8.23
C LEU A 387 -6.29 9.38 9.31
N ALA A 388 -6.66 10.58 8.88
CA ALA A 388 -7.04 11.68 9.77
C ALA A 388 -8.54 11.70 10.05
N ASP A 389 -8.95 12.49 11.04
CA ASP A 389 -10.37 12.70 11.33
C ASP A 389 -11.10 13.25 10.10
N GLY A 390 -12.23 12.63 9.73
CA GLY A 390 -12.99 13.00 8.53
C GLY A 390 -12.57 12.25 7.25
N ASP A 391 -11.44 11.55 7.25
CA ASP A 391 -10.94 10.85 6.05
C ASP A 391 -11.81 9.64 5.70
N ILE A 392 -12.31 8.90 6.69
CA ILE A 392 -13.21 7.75 6.48
C ILE A 392 -14.52 8.22 5.86
N GLU A 393 -15.11 9.29 6.39
CA GLU A 393 -16.34 9.91 5.87
C GLU A 393 -16.13 10.44 4.45
N TYR A 394 -14.97 11.05 4.20
CA TYR A 394 -14.57 11.47 2.86
C TYR A 394 -14.52 10.27 1.90
N LEU A 395 -13.81 9.20 2.25
CA LEU A 395 -13.67 7.99 1.43
C LEU A 395 -15.04 7.34 1.19
N GLN A 396 -15.88 7.23 2.22
CA GLN A 396 -17.23 6.70 2.09
C GLN A 396 -18.08 7.52 1.12
N ARG A 397 -17.98 8.86 1.17
CA ARG A 397 -18.70 9.74 0.24
C ARG A 397 -18.23 9.60 -1.21
N VAL A 398 -16.92 9.43 -1.43
CA VAL A 398 -16.35 9.33 -2.78
C VAL A 398 -16.68 7.99 -3.44
N PHE A 399 -16.58 6.90 -2.68
CA PHE A 399 -16.74 5.54 -3.21
C PHE A 399 -18.16 5.00 -3.07
N GLY A 400 -18.98 5.51 -2.15
CA GLY A 400 -20.34 5.06 -1.91
C GLY A 400 -20.40 3.55 -1.63
N SER A 401 -21.22 2.82 -2.38
CA SER A 401 -21.35 1.37 -2.28
C SER A 401 -20.08 0.58 -2.68
N ARG A 402 -19.09 1.23 -3.32
CA ARG A 402 -17.80 0.63 -3.67
C ARG A 402 -16.78 0.67 -2.53
N ALA A 403 -17.11 1.31 -1.41
CA ALA A 403 -16.33 1.29 -0.19
C ALA A 403 -16.74 0.12 0.70
N LYS A 404 -15.77 -0.67 1.15
CA LYS A 404 -15.92 -1.62 2.25
C LYS A 404 -15.10 -1.16 3.44
N ILE A 405 -15.79 -0.68 4.47
CA ILE A 405 -15.17 -0.20 5.70
C ILE A 405 -15.39 -1.27 6.77
N TYR A 406 -14.32 -1.91 7.23
CA TYR A 406 -14.37 -2.86 8.33
C TYR A 406 -14.29 -2.11 9.67
N PRO A 407 -14.96 -2.60 10.72
CA PRO A 407 -14.99 -1.89 12.00
C PRO A 407 -13.63 -1.93 12.74
N ARG A 408 -12.74 -2.86 12.40
CA ARG A 408 -11.42 -2.99 13.01
C ARG A 408 -10.41 -3.70 12.11
N GLY A 409 -9.13 -3.54 12.38
CA GLY A 409 -8.03 -4.22 11.69
C GLY A 409 -6.74 -3.42 11.57
N GLY A 410 -6.71 -2.19 12.12
CA GLY A 410 -5.58 -1.27 12.04
C GLY A 410 -5.19 -0.95 10.61
N HIS A 411 -3.92 -0.60 10.39
CA HIS A 411 -3.38 -0.47 9.04
C HIS A 411 -2.94 -1.84 8.49
N CYS A 412 -3.69 -2.39 7.52
CA CYS A 412 -3.36 -3.64 6.82
C CYS A 412 -3.20 -4.91 7.69
N GLY A 413 -3.75 -4.95 8.92
CA GLY A 413 -3.63 -6.08 9.84
C GLY A 413 -4.56 -7.25 9.52
N ASN A 414 -5.79 -6.92 9.12
CA ASN A 414 -6.84 -7.88 8.78
C ASN A 414 -6.82 -8.36 7.32
N MET A 415 -5.77 -8.04 6.53
CA MET A 415 -5.72 -8.40 5.11
C MET A 415 -5.78 -9.91 4.84
N ALA A 416 -5.24 -10.72 5.75
CA ALA A 416 -5.23 -12.18 5.61
C ALA A 416 -6.46 -12.85 6.25
N TYR A 417 -7.33 -12.09 6.92
CA TYR A 417 -8.55 -12.59 7.53
C TYR A 417 -9.47 -13.20 6.48
N LYS A 418 -10.00 -14.39 6.76
CA LYS A 418 -10.77 -15.20 5.81
C LYS A 418 -11.87 -14.42 5.08
N ASP A 419 -12.65 -13.62 5.80
CA ASP A 419 -13.75 -12.84 5.22
C ASP A 419 -13.23 -11.70 4.33
N ASN A 420 -12.10 -11.09 4.70
CA ASN A 420 -11.48 -10.01 3.95
C ASN A 420 -10.87 -10.52 2.64
N VAL A 421 -10.20 -11.68 2.68
CA VAL A 421 -9.66 -12.34 1.48
C VAL A 421 -10.79 -12.76 0.55
N SER A 422 -11.87 -13.33 1.09
CA SER A 422 -13.05 -13.67 0.29
C SER A 422 -13.67 -12.44 -0.37
N TYR A 423 -13.82 -11.33 0.36
CA TYR A 423 -14.29 -10.06 -0.23
C TYR A 423 -13.36 -9.59 -1.35
N MET A 424 -12.05 -9.55 -1.07
CA MET A 424 -11.01 -9.10 -2.02
C MET A 424 -11.05 -9.91 -3.32
N ILE A 425 -11.18 -11.23 -3.24
CA ILE A 425 -11.30 -12.11 -4.42
C ILE A 425 -12.64 -11.87 -5.14
N ASN A 426 -13.74 -11.80 -4.40
CA ASN A 426 -15.08 -11.69 -4.97
C ASN A 426 -15.31 -10.37 -5.71
N PHE A 427 -14.68 -9.28 -5.25
CA PHE A 427 -14.70 -7.99 -5.95
C PHE A 427 -14.31 -8.12 -7.43
N PHE A 428 -13.32 -8.96 -7.74
CA PHE A 428 -12.84 -9.19 -9.11
C PHE A 428 -13.56 -10.33 -9.84
N LYS A 429 -14.29 -11.20 -9.14
CA LYS A 429 -15.01 -12.32 -9.74
C LYS A 429 -16.42 -11.97 -10.22
N THR A 430 -17.07 -10.94 -9.69
CA THR A 430 -18.47 -10.63 -9.99
C THR A 430 -18.78 -10.37 -11.48
N ASP A 431 -17.78 -10.14 -12.34
CA ASP A 431 -17.99 -10.03 -13.80
C ASP A 431 -17.81 -11.37 -14.54
N ARG A 432 -17.13 -12.37 -13.94
CA ARG A 432 -16.97 -13.70 -14.56
C ARG A 432 -18.26 -14.52 -14.55
N GLU A 433 -19.16 -14.27 -13.60
CA GLU A 433 -20.44 -14.98 -13.48
C GLU A 433 -21.54 -14.38 -14.35
N LEU A 434 -21.41 -13.12 -14.76
CA LEU A 434 -22.35 -12.45 -15.67
C LEU A 434 -22.05 -12.70 -17.17
N GLY A 435 -20.99 -13.46 -17.46
CA GLY A 435 -20.55 -13.83 -18.81
C GLY A 435 -20.63 -15.33 -19.12
N ARG A 436 -21.43 -16.09 -18.36
CA ARG A 436 -21.78 -17.49 -18.67
C ARG A 436 -23.25 -17.64 -19.00
#